data_AF-A0A6A7JRR1-F1
#
_entry.id   AF-A0A6A7JRR1-F1
#
_cell.length_a   1.000
_cell.length_b   1.000
_cell.length_c   1.000
_cell.angle_alpha   90.00
_cell.angle_beta   90.00
_cell.angle_gamma   90.00
#
_symmetry.space_group_name_H-M   'P 1'
#
loop_
_entity.id
_entity.type
_entity.pdbx_description
1 polymer ?
#
loop_
_entity_poly.entity_id
_entity_poly.type
_entity_poly.pdbx_seq_one_letter_code
_entity_poly.pdbx_strand_id
1 'polypeptide(L)'
;MTQEELDALMNGEVDLDLESKEQIQDKESEVEEDTLMLEDVKIADYKPNPSVVWPPPPPNQEHKVVHQLDDVTRDSELKATEMMDKLESINNFFADSENLTKEINKALEKNIDIFSKLSEKFPNVVSFNETLELNKTIKKNVNDMVANLQSGQDEVMMAMDAMQYQDIHRQKIERVINVMRALSRYMSSLFEGKIDDKKRVSSAVHIEGDNTADIVSNDDIEALIASLGQK
;
A
#
# COMPACT_ATOMS: atom_id res chain seq x y z
N MET A 1 12.33 -20.75 5.74
CA MET A 1 13.39 -20.45 6.73
C MET A 1 13.44 -21.58 7.72
N THR A 2 14.61 -22.20 7.86
CA THR A 2 14.85 -23.25 8.86
C THR A 2 15.23 -22.60 10.20
N GLN A 3 14.97 -23.28 11.32
CA GLN A 3 15.20 -22.75 12.68
C GLN A 3 16.67 -22.37 12.95
N GLU A 4 17.60 -22.91 12.17
CA GLU A 4 19.03 -22.62 12.28
C GLU A 4 19.40 -21.21 11.78
N GLU A 5 18.65 -20.67 10.80
CA GLU A 5 18.84 -19.30 10.30
C GLU A 5 18.28 -18.24 11.27
N LEU A 6 17.27 -18.63 12.07
CA LEU A 6 16.62 -17.76 13.06
C LEU A 6 17.44 -17.64 14.34
N ASP A 7 18.13 -18.71 14.75
CA ASP A 7 19.04 -18.71 15.90
C ASP A 7 20.36 -17.96 15.61
N ALA A 8 20.83 -17.98 14.36
CA ALA A 8 21.99 -17.18 13.95
C ALA A 8 21.72 -15.66 14.01
N LEU A 9 20.47 -15.26 13.76
CA LEU A 9 20.05 -13.85 13.81
C LEU A 9 19.85 -13.32 15.24
N MET A 10 19.62 -14.21 16.20
CA MET A 10 19.39 -13.86 17.62
C MET A 10 20.67 -13.88 18.47
N ASN A 11 21.73 -14.56 18.02
CA ASN A 11 23.02 -14.67 18.74
C ASN A 11 24.13 -13.76 18.21
N GLY A 12 23.89 -12.95 17.17
CA GLY A 12 24.82 -11.92 16.72
C GLY A 12 24.70 -10.67 17.58
N GLU A 13 25.71 -10.39 18.41
CA GLU A 13 25.87 -9.14 19.17
C GLU A 13 25.57 -7.92 18.27
N VAL A 14 24.44 -7.27 18.51
CA VAL A 14 24.11 -5.98 17.89
C VAL A 14 24.89 -4.90 18.64
N ASP A 15 26.06 -4.59 18.12
CA ASP A 15 26.78 -3.35 18.42
C ASP A 15 25.95 -2.17 17.90
N LEU A 16 25.52 -1.31 18.82
CA LEU A 16 24.52 -0.25 18.63
C LEU A 16 25.16 1.10 18.31
N ASP A 17 26.24 1.12 17.53
CA ASP A 17 26.81 2.37 17.04
C ASP A 17 27.47 2.15 15.68
N LEU A 18 26.78 2.54 14.61
CA LEU A 18 27.40 2.98 13.35
C LEU A 18 26.35 3.71 12.50
N GLU A 19 26.42 5.04 12.58
CA GLU A 19 25.83 5.95 11.61
C GLU A 19 26.35 5.64 10.19
N SER A 20 25.45 5.38 9.26
CA SER A 20 25.74 5.54 7.83
C SER A 20 24.62 6.33 7.17
N LYS A 21 24.89 7.64 7.00
CA LYS A 21 24.30 8.49 5.97
C LYS A 21 24.46 7.81 4.62
N GLU A 22 23.38 7.63 3.88
CA GLU A 22 23.42 7.75 2.42
C GLU A 22 22.06 8.19 1.87
N GLN A 23 22.15 9.07 0.89
CA GLN A 23 21.10 9.92 0.34
C GLN A 23 20.23 9.15 -0.66
N ILE A 24 18.91 9.37 -0.62
CA ILE A 24 18.04 9.11 -1.77
C ILE A 24 17.46 10.45 -2.19
N GLN A 25 17.74 10.77 -3.45
CA GLN A 25 17.45 11.99 -4.18
C GLN A 25 16.15 11.74 -4.95
N ASP A 26 15.03 12.28 -4.49
CA ASP A 26 13.76 12.23 -5.21
C ASP A 26 13.51 13.53 -5.97
N LYS A 27 13.23 13.36 -7.27
CA LYS A 27 12.83 14.38 -8.22
C LYS A 27 11.43 14.87 -7.90
N GLU A 28 11.30 16.19 -7.77
CA GLU A 28 10.03 16.91 -7.66
C GLU A 28 9.09 16.56 -8.82
N SER A 29 7.89 16.11 -8.47
CA SER A 29 6.71 16.22 -9.32
C SER A 29 5.75 17.12 -8.56
N GLU A 30 5.48 18.31 -9.09
CA GLU A 30 4.55 19.30 -8.55
C GLU A 30 3.15 18.69 -8.39
N VAL A 31 2.63 18.68 -7.16
CA VAL A 31 1.20 18.60 -6.86
C VAL A 31 0.91 19.73 -5.86
N GLU A 32 0.04 20.63 -6.27
CA GLU A 32 -0.32 21.88 -5.61
C GLU A 32 -0.63 21.69 -4.12
N GLU A 33 0.12 22.41 -3.27
CA GLU A 33 -0.16 22.58 -1.85
C GLU A 33 -1.42 23.42 -1.67
N ASP A 34 -2.55 22.78 -1.35
CA ASP A 34 -3.66 23.50 -0.71
C ASP A 34 -3.27 23.74 0.76
N THR A 35 -2.51 24.82 0.94
CA THR A 35 -1.96 25.25 2.21
C THR A 35 -3.10 25.86 3.04
N LEU A 36 -3.79 25.04 3.84
CA LEU A 36 -4.58 25.57 4.95
C LEU A 36 -3.60 26.09 6.02
N MET A 37 -3.18 27.34 5.83
CA MET A 37 -2.43 28.13 6.80
C MET A 37 -3.21 28.16 8.12
N LEU A 38 -2.72 27.43 9.12
CA LEU A 38 -3.05 27.67 10.53
C LEU A 38 -2.35 28.96 10.95
N GLU A 39 -2.95 30.10 10.60
CA GLU A 39 -2.51 31.42 11.06
C GLU A 39 -2.70 31.54 12.58
N ASP A 40 -1.56 31.75 13.26
CA ASP A 40 -1.40 32.36 14.57
C ASP A 40 -2.39 31.96 15.69
N VAL A 41 -2.32 30.71 16.14
CA VAL A 41 -2.82 30.37 17.50
C VAL A 41 -1.70 30.62 18.50
N LYS A 42 -1.67 31.83 19.07
CA LYS A 42 -0.95 32.09 20.32
C LYS A 42 -1.53 31.16 21.39
N ILE A 43 -0.71 30.23 21.86
CA ILE A 43 -1.03 29.20 22.88
C ILE A 43 -1.58 29.83 24.20
N ALA A 44 -1.41 31.14 24.39
CA ALA A 44 -1.91 31.88 25.55
C ALA A 44 -3.44 32.11 25.57
N ASP A 45 -4.14 32.02 24.43
CA ASP A 45 -5.57 32.36 24.30
C ASP A 45 -6.44 31.14 23.93
N TYR A 46 -6.07 29.93 24.35
CA TYR A 46 -6.97 28.77 24.25
C TYR A 46 -8.12 28.94 25.26
N LYS A 47 -9.19 29.61 24.84
CA LYS A 47 -10.48 29.57 25.53
C LYS A 47 -11.31 28.45 24.90
N PRO A 48 -11.76 27.44 25.67
CA PRO A 48 -12.74 26.49 25.18
C PRO A 48 -13.95 27.27 24.69
N ASN A 49 -14.21 27.28 23.38
CA ASN A 49 -15.38 27.95 22.83
C ASN A 49 -16.62 27.17 23.33
N PRO A 50 -17.46 27.75 24.22
CA PRO A 50 -18.56 27.02 24.85
C PRO A 50 -19.63 26.54 23.86
N SER A 51 -19.61 27.10 22.65
CA SER A 51 -20.51 26.74 21.55
C SER A 51 -20.10 25.46 20.81
N VAL A 52 -18.87 24.96 21.01
CA VAL A 52 -18.45 23.67 20.47
C VAL A 52 -18.94 22.60 21.44
N VAL A 53 -19.99 21.87 21.04
CA VAL A 53 -20.58 20.78 21.81
C VAL A 53 -19.48 19.76 22.13
N TRP A 54 -19.10 19.72 23.41
CA TRP A 54 -18.15 18.76 23.96
C TRP A 54 -18.92 17.70 24.76
N PRO A 55 -18.61 16.40 24.62
CA PRO A 55 -17.51 15.80 23.88
C PRO A 55 -17.75 15.80 22.36
N PRO A 56 -16.67 15.76 21.55
CA PRO A 56 -16.80 15.57 20.11
C PRO A 56 -17.59 14.29 19.83
N PRO A 57 -18.38 14.24 18.74
CA PRO A 57 -19.14 13.06 18.40
C PRO A 57 -18.21 11.85 18.27
N PRO A 58 -18.67 10.66 18.70
CA PRO A 58 -17.85 9.45 18.64
C PRO A 58 -17.32 9.25 17.21
N PRO A 59 -16.06 8.79 17.03
CA PRO A 59 -15.47 8.66 15.71
C PRO A 59 -16.34 7.79 14.79
N ASN A 60 -16.75 8.35 13.65
CA ASN A 60 -17.39 7.61 12.58
C ASN A 60 -16.45 6.50 12.07
N GLN A 61 -16.97 5.47 11.38
CA GLN A 61 -16.15 4.36 10.87
C GLN A 61 -14.94 4.83 10.03
N GLU A 62 -15.08 5.94 9.30
CA GLU A 62 -14.02 6.58 8.51
C GLU A 62 -12.91 7.24 9.34
N HIS A 63 -13.13 7.48 10.63
CA HIS A 63 -12.11 8.04 11.52
C HIS A 63 -11.44 6.96 12.38
N LYS A 64 -11.80 5.69 12.18
CA LYS A 64 -11.17 4.56 12.86
C LYS A 64 -9.97 4.08 12.05
N VAL A 65 -8.89 4.84 12.13
CA VAL A 65 -7.63 4.61 11.39
C VAL A 65 -7.09 3.18 11.52
N VAL A 66 -7.24 2.53 12.68
CA VAL A 66 -6.82 1.14 12.88
C VAL A 66 -7.65 0.17 12.04
N HIS A 67 -8.97 0.38 11.97
CA HIS A 67 -9.87 -0.47 11.17
C HIS A 67 -9.61 -0.28 9.67
N GLN A 68 -9.32 0.96 9.24
CA GLN A 68 -8.94 1.24 7.85
C GLN A 68 -7.63 0.54 7.47
N LEU A 69 -6.63 0.55 8.35
CA LEU A 69 -5.38 -0.18 8.12
C LEU A 69 -5.59 -1.70 8.06
N ASP A 70 -6.46 -2.26 8.92
CA ASP A 70 -6.86 -3.68 8.86
C ASP A 70 -7.58 -4.00 7.53
N ASP A 71 -8.48 -3.13 7.06
CA ASP A 71 -9.21 -3.31 5.80
C ASP A 71 -8.29 -3.21 4.57
N VAL A 72 -7.38 -2.22 4.56
CA VAL A 72 -6.35 -2.07 3.52
C VAL A 72 -5.47 -3.32 3.45
N THR A 73 -5.12 -3.90 4.61
CA THR A 73 -4.32 -5.12 4.65
C THR A 73 -5.06 -6.30 4.01
N ARG A 74 -6.34 -6.48 4.34
CA ARG A 74 -7.18 -7.56 3.81
C ARG A 74 -7.41 -7.42 2.31
N ASP A 75 -7.75 -6.22 1.84
CA ASP A 75 -7.99 -5.96 0.42
C ASP A 75 -6.70 -6.11 -0.40
N SER A 76 -5.58 -5.64 0.16
CA SER A 76 -4.26 -5.83 -0.44
C SER A 76 -3.92 -7.31 -0.63
N GLU A 77 -4.11 -8.16 0.39
CA GLU A 77 -3.86 -9.60 0.30
C GLU A 77 -4.73 -10.31 -0.76
N LEU A 78 -6.02 -9.98 -0.83
CA LEU A 78 -6.91 -10.51 -1.86
C LEU A 78 -6.43 -10.10 -3.25
N LYS A 79 -6.04 -8.83 -3.41
CA LYS A 79 -5.56 -8.33 -4.69
C LYS A 79 -4.21 -8.91 -5.08
N ALA A 80 -3.33 -9.16 -4.10
CA ALA A 80 -2.07 -9.88 -4.27
C ALA A 80 -2.30 -11.23 -4.93
N THR A 81 -3.23 -11.98 -4.34
CA THR A 81 -3.56 -13.34 -4.76
C THR A 81 -4.10 -13.35 -6.18
N GLU A 82 -5.04 -12.45 -6.48
CA GLU A 82 -5.58 -12.31 -7.84
C GLU A 82 -4.49 -11.96 -8.88
N MET A 83 -3.54 -11.10 -8.51
CA MET A 83 -2.45 -10.73 -9.38
C MET A 83 -1.45 -11.87 -9.58
N MET A 84 -1.17 -12.66 -8.54
CA MET A 84 -0.32 -13.84 -8.63
C MET A 84 -0.94 -14.89 -9.57
N ASP A 85 -2.23 -15.16 -9.43
CA ASP A 85 -2.96 -16.07 -10.33
C ASP A 85 -2.90 -15.60 -11.79
N LYS A 86 -3.01 -14.28 -12.02
CA LYS A 86 -2.87 -13.69 -13.36
C LYS A 86 -1.45 -13.84 -13.90
N LEU A 87 -0.43 -13.58 -13.10
CA LEU A 87 0.97 -13.77 -13.51
C LEU A 87 1.23 -15.23 -13.85
N GLU A 88 0.69 -16.18 -13.09
CA GLU A 88 0.82 -17.62 -13.38
C GLU A 88 0.13 -17.99 -14.70
N SER A 89 -1.09 -17.46 -14.92
CA SER A 89 -1.78 -17.63 -16.21
C SER A 89 -0.99 -17.07 -17.39
N ILE A 90 -0.33 -15.93 -17.23
CA ILE A 90 0.50 -15.31 -18.28
C ILE A 90 1.76 -16.17 -18.52
N ASN A 91 2.41 -16.66 -17.46
CA ASN A 91 3.59 -17.52 -17.58
C ASN A 91 3.26 -18.81 -18.35
N ASN A 92 2.13 -19.44 -18.02
CA ASN A 92 1.64 -20.63 -18.71
C ASN A 92 1.35 -20.33 -20.19
N PHE A 93 0.73 -19.18 -20.49
CA PHE A 93 0.50 -18.75 -21.87
C PHE A 93 1.80 -18.59 -22.67
N PHE A 94 2.84 -18.01 -22.07
CA PHE A 94 4.15 -17.92 -22.70
C PHE A 94 4.79 -19.29 -22.92
N ALA A 95 4.70 -20.20 -21.95
CA ALA A 95 5.22 -21.56 -22.07
C ALA A 95 4.53 -22.35 -23.20
N ASP A 96 3.20 -22.27 -23.28
CA ASP A 96 2.43 -22.90 -24.34
C ASP A 96 2.75 -22.31 -25.72
N SER A 97 2.87 -20.98 -25.80
CA SER A 97 3.27 -20.28 -27.01
C SER A 97 4.69 -20.67 -27.46
N GLU A 98 5.62 -20.84 -26.52
CA GLU A 98 6.98 -21.28 -26.80
C GLU A 98 6.97 -22.70 -27.39
N ASN A 99 6.18 -23.61 -26.81
CA ASN A 99 6.03 -24.98 -27.30
C ASN A 99 5.44 -25.04 -28.72
N LEU A 100 4.38 -24.26 -28.99
CA LEU A 100 3.81 -24.13 -30.33
C LEU A 100 4.84 -23.58 -31.34
N THR A 101 5.60 -22.57 -30.93
CA THR A 101 6.65 -21.97 -31.75
C THR A 101 7.78 -22.96 -32.05
N LYS A 102 8.14 -23.82 -31.09
CA LYS A 102 9.12 -24.91 -31.29
C LYS A 102 8.66 -25.93 -32.33
N GLU A 103 7.37 -26.29 -32.36
CA GLU A 103 6.84 -27.18 -33.41
C GLU A 103 6.88 -26.53 -34.80
N ILE A 104 6.57 -25.23 -34.91
CA ILE A 104 6.75 -24.47 -36.16
C ILE A 104 8.21 -24.50 -36.61
N ASN A 105 9.15 -24.34 -35.68
CA ASN A 105 10.58 -24.37 -35.97
C ASN A 105 11.02 -25.73 -36.55
N LYS A 106 10.53 -26.85 -35.99
CA LYS A 106 10.78 -28.20 -36.54
C LYS A 106 10.23 -28.36 -37.96
N ALA A 107 9.05 -27.79 -38.26
CA ALA A 107 8.48 -27.83 -39.60
C ALA A 107 9.32 -27.01 -40.60
N LEU A 108 9.78 -25.82 -40.19
CA LEU A 108 10.68 -24.99 -41.01
C LEU A 108 12.01 -25.66 -41.28
N GLU A 109 12.59 -26.38 -40.30
CA GLU A 109 13.81 -27.16 -40.51
C GLU A 109 13.67 -28.22 -41.59
N LYS A 110 12.56 -28.96 -41.59
CA LYS A 110 12.26 -29.94 -42.64
C LYS A 110 12.08 -29.26 -44.00
N ASN A 111 11.39 -28.12 -44.04
CA ASN A 111 11.21 -27.37 -45.29
C ASN A 111 12.57 -26.90 -45.83
N ILE A 112 13.45 -26.36 -44.99
CA ILE A 112 14.80 -25.95 -45.39
C ILE A 112 15.59 -27.13 -45.95
N ASP A 113 15.58 -28.29 -45.31
CA ASP A 113 16.27 -29.49 -45.81
C ASP A 113 15.72 -29.94 -47.19
N ILE A 114 14.39 -29.96 -47.34
CA ILE A 114 13.74 -30.32 -48.61
C ILE A 114 14.11 -29.33 -49.72
N PHE A 115 14.01 -28.02 -49.48
CA PHE A 115 14.33 -27.01 -50.48
C PHE A 115 15.83 -26.91 -50.77
N SER A 116 16.70 -27.25 -49.81
CA SER A 116 18.15 -27.40 -50.06
C SER A 116 18.41 -28.53 -51.04
N LYS A 117 17.78 -29.70 -50.86
CA LYS A 117 17.92 -30.83 -51.78
C LYS A 117 17.33 -30.52 -53.16
N LEU A 118 16.18 -29.84 -53.21
CA LEU A 118 15.52 -29.47 -54.48
C LEU A 118 16.32 -28.44 -55.26
N SER A 119 16.87 -27.41 -54.60
CA SER A 119 17.71 -26.41 -55.25
C SER A 119 19.02 -27.00 -55.80
N GLU A 120 19.63 -27.95 -55.08
CA GLU A 120 20.81 -28.69 -55.58
C GLU A 120 20.49 -29.56 -56.80
N LYS A 121 19.35 -30.27 -56.79
CA LYS A 121 18.95 -31.17 -57.88
C LYS A 121 18.41 -30.44 -59.11
N PHE A 122 17.78 -29.28 -58.92
CA PHE A 122 17.15 -28.49 -59.98
C PHE A 122 17.66 -27.04 -59.95
N PRO A 123 18.95 -26.80 -60.28
CA PRO A 123 19.57 -25.46 -60.16
C PRO A 123 18.95 -24.41 -61.10
N ASN A 124 18.27 -24.84 -62.17
CA ASN A 124 17.60 -23.95 -63.11
C ASN A 124 16.24 -23.43 -62.62
N VAL A 125 15.74 -23.93 -61.49
CA VAL A 125 14.45 -23.50 -60.91
C VAL A 125 14.71 -22.49 -59.79
N VAL A 126 14.67 -21.21 -60.16
CA VAL A 126 14.96 -20.08 -59.25
C VAL A 126 14.05 -20.04 -58.03
N SER A 127 12.77 -20.41 -58.19
CA SER A 127 11.76 -20.38 -57.12
C SER A 127 12.10 -21.26 -55.92
N PHE A 128 12.86 -22.36 -56.10
CA PHE A 128 13.31 -23.20 -54.98
C PHE A 128 14.36 -22.49 -54.12
N ASN A 129 15.28 -21.74 -54.74
CA ASN A 129 16.25 -20.92 -54.01
C ASN A 129 15.58 -19.75 -53.29
N GLU A 130 14.64 -19.06 -53.94
CA GLU A 130 13.88 -17.97 -53.31
C GLU A 130 13.10 -18.47 -52.10
N THR A 131 12.41 -19.61 -52.24
CA THR A 131 11.65 -20.22 -51.14
C THR A 131 12.56 -20.72 -50.01
N LEU A 132 13.76 -21.22 -50.34
CA LEU A 132 14.75 -21.63 -49.34
C LEU A 132 15.22 -20.43 -48.49
N GLU A 133 15.55 -19.32 -49.14
CA GLU A 133 15.98 -18.10 -48.43
C GLU A 133 14.85 -17.46 -47.60
N LEU A 134 13.61 -17.50 -48.11
CA LEU A 134 12.43 -17.11 -47.33
C LEU A 134 12.28 -17.99 -46.07
N ASN A 135 12.38 -19.31 -46.20
CA ASN A 135 12.28 -20.21 -45.04
C ASN A 135 13.41 -19.96 -44.01
N LYS A 136 14.64 -19.69 -44.46
CA LYS A 136 15.74 -19.32 -43.56
C LYS A 136 15.46 -18.01 -42.82
N THR A 137 14.91 -17.02 -43.52
CA THR A 137 14.52 -15.73 -42.92
C THR A 137 13.42 -15.92 -41.89
N ILE A 138 12.38 -16.69 -42.22
CA ILE A 138 11.30 -17.01 -41.28
C ILE A 138 11.85 -17.77 -40.07
N LYS A 139 12.75 -18.74 -40.27
CA LYS A 139 13.38 -19.48 -39.16
C LYS A 139 14.11 -18.54 -38.20
N LYS A 140 14.82 -17.53 -38.71
CA LYS A 140 15.44 -16.50 -37.86
C LYS A 140 14.38 -15.75 -37.04
N ASN A 141 13.33 -15.26 -37.69
CA ASN A 141 12.25 -14.53 -37.00
C ASN A 141 11.55 -15.39 -35.92
N VAL A 142 11.38 -16.70 -36.19
CA VAL A 142 10.82 -17.65 -35.22
C VAL A 142 11.75 -17.84 -34.02
N ASN A 143 13.07 -17.90 -34.23
CA ASN A 143 14.03 -17.95 -33.12
C ASN A 143 14.00 -16.66 -32.28
N ASP A 144 13.90 -15.50 -32.93
CA ASP A 144 13.75 -14.22 -32.23
C ASP A 144 12.44 -14.19 -31.42
N MET A 145 11.35 -14.77 -31.96
CA MET A 145 10.08 -14.92 -31.24
C MET A 145 10.21 -15.85 -30.02
N VAL A 146 10.94 -16.96 -30.12
CA VAL A 146 11.23 -17.84 -28.97
C VAL A 146 12.01 -17.08 -27.89
N ALA A 147 13.03 -16.31 -28.28
CA ALA A 147 13.81 -15.51 -27.33
C ALA A 147 12.95 -14.46 -26.61
N ASN A 148 12.04 -13.79 -27.33
CA ASN A 148 11.10 -12.84 -26.72
C ASN A 148 10.12 -13.52 -25.75
N LEU A 149 9.63 -14.73 -26.09
CA LEU A 149 8.76 -15.49 -25.19
C LEU A 149 9.50 -15.89 -23.90
N GLN A 150 10.75 -16.34 -24.00
CA GLN A 150 11.60 -16.66 -22.85
C GLN A 150 11.87 -15.43 -21.99
N SER A 151 12.21 -14.29 -22.61
CA SER A 151 12.37 -13.03 -21.89
C SER A 151 11.08 -12.61 -21.18
N GLY A 152 9.91 -12.83 -21.79
CA GLY A 152 8.62 -12.57 -21.15
C GLY A 152 8.35 -13.48 -19.95
N GLN A 153 8.76 -14.75 -19.99
CA GLN A 153 8.69 -15.65 -18.84
C GLN A 153 9.60 -15.19 -17.70
N ASP A 154 10.84 -14.78 -18.02
CA ASP A 154 11.79 -14.26 -17.05
C ASP A 154 11.24 -12.99 -16.37
N GLU A 155 10.66 -12.06 -17.13
CA GLU A 155 10.02 -10.86 -16.58
C GLU A 155 8.83 -11.20 -15.68
N VAL A 156 7.99 -12.18 -16.04
CA VAL A 156 6.89 -12.63 -15.20
C VAL A 156 7.41 -13.24 -13.90
N MET A 157 8.49 -14.03 -13.95
CA MET A 157 9.12 -14.59 -12.76
C MET A 157 9.68 -13.49 -11.85
N MET A 158 10.35 -12.48 -12.41
CA MET A 158 10.81 -11.32 -11.64
C MET A 158 9.65 -10.53 -11.02
N ALA A 159 8.53 -10.39 -11.73
CA ALA A 159 7.33 -9.74 -11.22
C ALA A 159 6.68 -10.52 -10.06
N MET A 160 6.65 -11.86 -10.15
CA MET A 160 6.20 -12.72 -9.05
C MET A 160 7.10 -12.59 -7.82
N ASP A 161 8.42 -12.53 -8.00
CA ASP A 161 9.37 -12.32 -6.90
C ASP A 161 9.18 -10.93 -6.26
N ALA A 162 8.99 -9.89 -7.08
CA ALA A 162 8.68 -8.55 -6.58
C ALA A 162 7.35 -8.50 -5.83
N MET A 163 6.32 -9.25 -6.26
CA MET A 163 5.04 -9.34 -5.57
C MET A 163 5.17 -9.95 -4.16
N GLN A 164 6.18 -10.78 -3.90
CA GLN A 164 6.45 -11.26 -2.54
C GLN A 164 6.82 -10.12 -1.58
N TYR A 165 7.30 -8.97 -2.07
CA TYR A 165 7.52 -7.75 -1.28
C TYR A 165 6.22 -7.20 -0.65
N GLN A 166 5.05 -7.63 -1.13
CA GLN A 166 3.78 -7.26 -0.54
C GLN A 166 3.61 -7.75 0.91
N ASP A 167 4.22 -8.88 1.28
CA ASP A 167 4.20 -9.33 2.68
C ASP A 167 4.95 -8.35 3.60
N ILE A 168 5.98 -7.65 3.10
CA ILE A 168 6.66 -6.60 3.88
C ILE A 168 5.73 -5.43 4.16
N HIS A 169 4.85 -5.06 3.23
CA HIS A 169 3.85 -4.01 3.47
C HIS A 169 2.82 -4.43 4.53
N ARG A 170 2.35 -5.68 4.49
CA ARG A 170 1.50 -6.27 5.53
C ARG A 170 2.13 -6.14 6.91
N GLN A 171 3.38 -6.59 7.06
CA GLN A 171 4.13 -6.52 8.32
C GLN A 171 4.32 -5.08 8.83
N LYS A 172 4.61 -4.13 7.92
CA LYS A 172 4.74 -2.70 8.27
C LYS A 172 3.41 -2.14 8.80
N ILE A 173 2.28 -2.49 8.19
CA ILE A 173 0.96 -2.07 8.65
C ILE A 173 0.64 -2.70 10.02
N GLU A 174 0.89 -4.00 10.21
CA GLU A 174 0.71 -4.68 11.51
C GLU A 174 1.51 -3.99 12.63
N ARG A 175 2.77 -3.59 12.34
CA ARG A 175 3.61 -2.84 13.28
C ARG A 175 2.99 -1.49 13.64
N VAL A 176 2.54 -0.72 12.65
CA VAL A 176 1.89 0.60 12.88
C VAL A 176 0.62 0.43 13.71
N ILE A 177 -0.22 -0.56 13.38
CA ILE A 177 -1.43 -0.86 14.13
C ILE A 177 -1.13 -1.18 15.60
N ASN A 178 -0.10 -1.99 15.87
CA ASN A 178 0.31 -2.31 17.24
C ASN A 178 0.80 -1.09 18.00
N VAL A 179 1.59 -0.21 17.37
CA VAL A 179 2.01 1.07 17.95
C VAL A 179 0.82 1.96 18.25
N MET A 180 -0.13 2.10 17.32
CA MET A 180 -1.35 2.91 17.52
C MET A 180 -2.21 2.38 18.67
N ARG A 181 -2.37 1.04 18.78
CA ARG A 181 -3.07 0.41 19.90
C ARG A 181 -2.35 0.65 21.22
N ALA A 182 -1.01 0.59 21.24
CA ALA A 182 -0.21 0.89 22.42
C ALA A 182 -0.31 2.38 22.83
N LEU A 183 -0.27 3.30 21.87
CA LEU A 183 -0.45 4.74 22.11
C LEU A 183 -1.83 5.05 22.70
N SER A 184 -2.88 4.42 22.19
CA SER A 184 -4.23 4.55 22.76
C SER A 184 -4.27 4.08 24.22
N ARG A 185 -3.70 2.91 24.53
CA ARG A 185 -3.60 2.40 25.91
C ARG A 185 -2.77 3.32 26.82
N TYR A 186 -1.66 3.84 26.30
CA TYR A 186 -0.80 4.76 27.02
C TYR A 186 -1.53 6.07 27.33
N MET A 187 -2.26 6.64 26.37
CA MET A 187 -3.12 7.80 26.60
C MET A 187 -4.20 7.51 27.63
N SER A 188 -4.94 6.39 27.49
CA SER A 188 -5.93 5.99 28.49
C SER A 188 -5.32 5.85 29.89
N SER A 189 -4.12 5.27 30.00
CA SER A 189 -3.40 5.11 31.27
C SER A 189 -2.89 6.43 31.84
N LEU A 190 -2.44 7.38 31.01
CA LEU A 190 -2.05 8.73 31.45
C LEU A 190 -3.23 9.51 32.02
N PHE A 191 -4.42 9.33 31.45
CA PHE A 191 -5.65 9.97 31.93
C PHE A 191 -6.33 9.21 33.08
N GLU A 192 -5.90 7.99 33.38
CA GLU A 192 -6.41 7.17 34.47
C GLU A 192 -5.93 7.75 35.81
N GLY A 193 -6.75 8.60 36.42
CA GLY A 193 -6.47 9.17 37.74
C GLY A 193 -6.77 8.21 38.88
N LYS A 194 -6.16 8.44 40.05
CA LYS A 194 -6.45 7.68 41.30
C LYS A 194 -7.89 7.80 41.80
N ILE A 195 -8.68 8.71 41.24
CA ILE A 195 -10.04 9.03 41.66
C ILE A 195 -10.96 8.78 40.46
N ASP A 196 -12.01 8.00 40.71
CA ASP A 196 -13.11 7.73 39.76
C ASP A 196 -13.68 9.04 39.20
N ASP A 197 -13.85 9.15 37.88
CA ASP A 197 -14.33 10.36 37.20
C ASP A 197 -15.69 10.82 37.72
N LYS A 198 -16.52 9.90 38.24
CA LYS A 198 -17.80 10.24 38.89
C LYS A 198 -17.65 11.01 40.21
N LYS A 199 -16.47 10.92 40.84
CA LYS A 199 -16.12 11.62 42.09
C LYS A 199 -15.26 12.85 41.82
N ARG A 200 -14.88 13.12 40.56
CA ARG A 200 -14.19 14.35 40.20
C ARG A 200 -15.18 15.51 40.18
N VAL A 201 -14.70 16.66 40.65
CA VAL A 201 -15.48 17.90 40.66
C VAL A 201 -15.78 18.27 39.21
N SER A 202 -17.03 18.66 38.92
CA SER A 202 -17.45 19.11 37.59
C SER A 202 -16.49 20.18 37.08
N SER A 203 -16.08 20.08 35.81
CA SER A 203 -15.22 21.09 35.18
C SER A 203 -15.76 22.49 35.44
N ALA A 204 -14.90 23.39 35.93
CA ALA A 204 -15.31 24.76 36.23
C ALA A 204 -15.73 25.45 34.93
N VAL A 205 -16.98 25.89 34.88
CA VAL A 205 -17.57 26.60 33.73
C VAL A 205 -17.10 28.07 33.69
N HIS A 206 -16.61 28.60 34.82
CA HIS A 206 -16.13 29.97 34.94
C HIS A 206 -14.93 30.05 35.90
N ILE A 207 -13.97 30.92 35.61
CA ILE A 207 -12.81 31.23 36.45
C ILE A 207 -12.71 32.73 36.71
N GLU A 208 -12.14 33.14 37.85
CA GLU A 208 -11.95 34.56 38.17
C GLU A 208 -11.18 35.28 37.04
N GLY A 209 -11.82 36.29 36.43
CA GLY A 209 -11.27 37.05 35.31
C GLY A 209 -11.93 36.76 33.95
N ASP A 210 -12.89 35.83 33.86
CA ASP A 210 -13.67 35.69 32.63
C ASP A 210 -14.70 36.81 32.49
N ASN A 211 -14.68 37.48 31.33
CA ASN A 211 -15.61 38.56 30.98
C ASN A 211 -16.91 38.01 30.35
N THR A 212 -17.48 36.95 30.92
CA THR A 212 -18.83 36.50 30.56
C THR A 212 -19.83 37.26 31.40
N ALA A 213 -20.28 38.41 30.88
CA ALA A 213 -21.38 39.16 31.44
C ALA A 213 -22.68 38.34 31.35
N ASP A 214 -23.28 38.07 32.52
CA ASP A 214 -24.68 37.69 32.74
C ASP A 214 -25.36 36.87 31.65
N ILE A 215 -25.28 35.55 31.78
CA ILE A 215 -26.31 34.67 31.23
C ILE A 215 -26.92 33.92 32.41
N VAL A 216 -28.04 34.45 32.88
CA VAL A 216 -28.97 33.79 33.78
C VAL A 216 -29.24 32.39 33.22
N SER A 217 -28.96 31.33 34.00
CA SER A 217 -29.23 29.95 33.56
C SER A 217 -30.72 29.80 33.25
N ASN A 218 -31.11 28.91 32.33
CA ASN A 218 -32.53 28.62 32.09
C ASN A 218 -33.26 28.24 33.39
N ASP A 219 -32.56 27.61 34.34
CA ASP A 219 -33.09 27.29 35.67
C ASP A 219 -33.34 28.55 36.53
N ASP A 220 -32.47 29.57 36.41
CA ASP A 220 -32.64 30.85 37.09
C ASP A 220 -33.77 31.68 36.44
N ILE A 221 -33.96 31.55 35.12
CA ILE A 221 -35.10 32.13 34.39
C ILE A 221 -36.41 31.46 34.85
N GLU A 222 -36.43 30.14 35.03
CA GLU A 222 -37.59 29.39 35.54
C GLU A 222 -37.92 29.76 36.99
N ALA A 223 -36.91 29.95 37.84
CA ALA A 223 -37.07 30.44 39.21
C ALA A 223 -37.65 31.86 39.25
N LEU A 224 -37.21 32.75 38.35
CA LEU A 224 -37.78 34.11 38.22
C LEU A 224 -39.23 34.07 37.77
N ILE A 225 -39.58 33.25 36.76
CA ILE A 225 -40.95 33.07 36.28
C ILE A 225 -41.85 32.56 37.41
N ALA A 226 -41.39 31.60 38.20
CA ALA A 226 -42.13 31.08 39.35
C ALA A 226 -42.34 32.16 40.43
N SER A 227 -41.36 33.03 40.66
CA SER A 227 -41.48 34.14 41.63
C SER A 227 -42.44 35.25 41.18
N LEU A 228 -42.52 35.51 39.87
CA LEU A 228 -43.40 36.53 39.27
C LEU A 228 -44.83 36.03 39.03
N GLY A 229 -45.04 34.71 38.93
CA GLY A 229 -46.37 34.08 38.83
C GLY A 229 -47.14 33.99 40.15
N GLN A 230 -46.52 34.32 41.29
CA GLN A 230 -47.18 34.45 42.59
C GLN A 230 -47.50 35.92 42.91
N LYS A 231 -48.44 36.53 42.19
CA LYS A 231 -49.13 37.73 42.65
C LYS A 231 -50.53 37.84 42.07
#